data_AF-S6UT37-F1
#
_entry.id   AF-S6UT37-F1
#
_cell.length_a   1.000
_cell.length_b   1.000
_cell.length_c   1.000
_cell.angle_alpha   90.00
_cell.angle_beta   90.00
_cell.angle_gamma   90.00
#
_symmetry.space_group_name_H-M   'P 1'
#
loop_
_entity.id
_entity.type
_entity.pdbx_description
1 polymer ?
#
loop_
_entity_poly.entity_id
_entity_poly.type
_entity_poly.pdbx_seq_one_letter_code
_entity_poly.pdbx_strand_id
1 'polypeptide(L)' 'PDSVLSQVLASASGRYGTTRDYVEQTAKALRSHAMPDLNLEARLKRCKSETA' A
#
# COMPACT_ATOMS: atom_id res chain seq x y z
N PRO A 1 -6.27 -11.30 -6.80
CA PRO A 1 -4.95 -11.90 -6.49
C PRO A 1 -3.97 -10.82 -6.03
N ASP A 2 -3.23 -11.06 -4.95
CA ASP A 2 -2.26 -10.08 -4.44
C ASP A 2 -1.12 -9.82 -5.46
N SER A 3 -0.83 -10.79 -6.35
CA SER A 3 0.16 -10.65 -7.43
C SER A 3 -0.05 -9.43 -8.34
N VAL A 4 -1.28 -9.17 -8.77
CA VAL A 4 -1.62 -7.99 -9.59
C VAL A 4 -1.41 -6.70 -8.77
N LEU A 5 -1.83 -6.72 -7.50
CA LEU A 5 -1.68 -5.57 -6.62
C LEU A 5 -0.19 -5.28 -6.35
N SER A 6 0.61 -6.31 -6.11
CA SER A 6 2.06 -6.24 -5.93
C SER A 6 2.75 -5.66 -7.15
N GLN A 7 2.39 -6.10 -8.36
CA GLN A 7 2.92 -5.55 -9.61
C GLN A 7 2.54 -4.07 -9.81
N VAL A 8 1.28 -3.71 -9.56
CA VAL A 8 0.81 -2.32 -9.64
C VAL A 8 1.55 -1.45 -8.63
N LEU A 9 1.63 -1.87 -7.37
CA LEU A 9 2.33 -1.12 -6.32
C LEU A 9 3.84 -0.99 -6.58
N ALA A 10 4.45 -1.92 -7.32
CA ALA A 10 5.86 -1.87 -7.69
C ALA A 10 6.16 -0.95 -8.90
N SER A 11 5.19 -0.71 -9.78
CA SER A 11 5.43 -0.04 -11.07
C SER A 11 4.66 1.27 -11.25
N ALA A 12 3.51 1.43 -10.59
CA ALA A 12 2.65 2.59 -10.76
C ALA A 12 3.24 3.83 -10.07
N SER A 13 3.50 4.85 -10.88
CA SER A 13 4.00 6.15 -10.44
C SER A 13 3.42 7.28 -11.28
N GLY A 14 3.39 8.48 -10.71
CA GLY A 14 2.92 9.69 -11.37
C GLY A 14 3.69 10.92 -10.91
N ARG A 15 3.20 12.11 -11.27
CA ARG A 15 3.85 13.40 -11.00
C ARG A 15 4.24 13.63 -9.54
N TYR A 16 3.53 13.01 -8.60
CA TYR A 16 3.66 13.25 -7.16
C TYR A 16 4.17 12.03 -6.38
N GLY A 17 4.78 11.04 -7.05
CA GLY A 17 5.33 9.85 -6.41
C GLY A 17 4.64 8.55 -6.83
N THR A 18 4.89 7.49 -6.07
CA THR A 18 4.36 6.15 -6.40
C THR A 18 2.97 5.94 -5.82
N THR A 19 2.17 5.10 -6.46
CA THR A 19 0.88 4.67 -5.89
C THR A 19 1.08 4.02 -4.52
N ARG A 20 2.19 3.30 -4.32
CA ARG A 20 2.54 2.69 -3.05
C ARG A 20 2.72 3.72 -1.93
N ASP A 21 3.47 4.78 -2.18
CA ASP A 21 3.67 5.85 -1.20
C ASP A 21 2.33 6.46 -0.77
N TYR A 22 1.46 6.73 -1.74
CA TYR A 22 0.13 7.28 -1.48
C TYR A 22 -0.70 6.35 -0.57
N VAL A 23 -0.78 5.07 -0.90
CA VAL A 23 -1.58 4.11 -0.13
C VAL A 23 -0.99 3.88 1.27
N GLU A 24 0.34 3.83 1.40
CA GLU A 24 1.02 3.74 2.70
C GLU A 24 0.76 4.99 3.56
N GLN A 25 0.78 6.19 2.96
CA GLN A 25 0.46 7.44 3.64
C GLN A 25 -1.01 7.46 4.10
N THR A 26 -1.94 6.99 3.27
CA THR A 26 -3.36 6.85 3.66
C THR A 26 -3.51 5.90 4.85
N ALA A 27 -2.88 4.72 4.82
CA ALA A 27 -2.94 3.77 5.93
C ALA A 27 -2.36 4.37 7.23
N LYS A 28 -1.28 5.15 7.14
CA LYS A 28 -0.70 5.87 8.27
C LYS A 28 -1.67 6.93 8.83
N ALA A 29 -2.30 7.72 7.97
CA ALA A 29 -3.25 8.75 8.38
C ALA A 29 -4.47 8.14 9.09
N LEU A 30 -5.04 7.08 8.52
CA LEU A 30 -6.13 6.31 9.12
C LEU A 30 -5.79 5.85 10.54
N ARG A 31 -4.60 5.25 10.72
CA ARG A 31 -4.12 4.85 12.04
C ARG A 31 -3.94 6.04 12.98
N SER A 32 -3.36 7.16 12.53
CA SER A 32 -3.17 8.33 13.40
C SER A 32 -4.47 8.98 13.86
N HIS A 33 -5.57 8.78 13.12
CA HIS A 33 -6.91 9.23 13.48
C HIS A 33 -7.71 8.18 14.27
N ALA A 34 -7.07 7.16 14.84
CA ALA A 34 -7.70 6.07 15.59
C ALA A 34 -8.73 5.26 14.77
N MET A 35 -8.58 5.24 13.44
CA MET A 35 -9.43 4.50 12.50
C MET A 35 -8.59 3.53 11.65
N PRO A 36 -7.93 2.52 12.24
CA PRO A 36 -7.05 1.63 11.48
C PRO A 36 -7.84 0.75 10.51
N ASP A 37 -7.48 0.78 9.22
CA ASP A 37 -7.95 -0.21 8.25
C ASP A 37 -7.00 -1.42 8.25
N LEU A 38 -7.31 -2.40 9.09
CA LEU A 38 -6.50 -3.60 9.28
C LEU A 38 -6.40 -4.44 8.00
N ASN A 39 -7.42 -4.41 7.14
CA ASN A 39 -7.40 -5.17 5.91
C ASN A 39 -6.48 -4.52 4.87
N LEU A 40 -6.56 -3.20 4.73
CA LEU A 40 -5.64 -2.43 3.87
C LEU A 40 -4.19 -2.66 4.28
N GLU A 41 -3.90 -2.58 5.58
CA GLU A 41 -2.55 -2.79 6.10
C GLU A 41 -2.05 -4.21 5.92
N ALA A 42 -2.90 -5.21 6.16
CA ALA A 42 -2.56 -6.60 5.93
C ALA A 42 -2.27 -6.86 4.44
N ARG A 43 -3.06 -6.27 3.54
CA ARG A 43 -2.83 -6.35 2.08
C ARG A 43 -1.51 -5.71 1.69
N LEU A 44 -1.25 -4.49 2.16
CA LEU A 44 0.02 -3.80 1.90
C LEU A 44 1.21 -4.64 2.38
N LYS A 45 1.12 -5.20 3.60
CA LYS A 45 2.17 -6.05 4.18
C LYS A 45 2.46 -7.27 3.31
N ARG A 46 1.42 -7.97 2.81
CA ARG A 46 1.59 -9.13 1.94
C ARG A 46 2.22 -8.76 0.59
N CYS A 47 1.85 -7.61 0.03
CA CYS A 47 2.46 -7.10 -1.19
C CYS A 47 3.92 -6.65 -1.02
N LYS A 48 4.38 -6.32 0.20
CA LYS A 48 5.81 -6.02 0.46
C LYS A 48 6.70 -7.28 0.43
N SER A 49 6.15 -8.45 0.74
CA SER A 49 6.89 -9.71 0.86
C SER A 49 7.06 -10.49 -0.45
N GLU A 50 6.35 -10.13 -1.51
CA GLU A 50 6.43 -10.81 -2.82
C GLU A 50 7.58 -10.30 -3.73
N THR A 51 8.41 -9.37 -3.25
CA THR A 51 9.52 -8.78 -4.05
C THR A 51 10.91 -9.27 -3.64
N ALA A 52 11.03 -10.49 -3.08
CA ALA A 52 12.31 -11.13 -2.79
C ALA A 52 12.80 -11.98 -3.98
#